data_AF-A0A817HAU2-F1
#
_entry.id   AF-A0A817HAU2-F1
#
_cell.length_a   1.000
_cell.length_b   1.000
_cell.length_c   1.000
_cell.angle_alpha   90.00
_cell.angle_beta   90.00
_cell.angle_gamma   90.00
#
_symmetry.space_group_name_H-M   'P 1'
#
loop_
_entity.id
_entity.type
_entity.pdbx_description
1 polymer ?
#
loop_
_entity_poly.entity_id
_entity_poly.type
_entity_poly.pdbx_seq_one_letter_code
_entity_poly.pdbx_strand_id
1 'polypeptide(L)'
;MKYSGRWHTESYTENIVAVGVYYFHVDPELKGGILKFRLKKAPQDSYGGVTTDFEVDLIRTGPAIVFSNSMPYRFRQIRNLTPHDGCR
;
A
#
# COMPACT_ATOMS: atom_id res chain seq x y z
N MET A 1 -3.18 3.54 18.25
CA MET A 1 -3.15 4.48 17.10
C MET A 1 -3.19 3.67 15.80
N LYS A 2 -3.87 4.14 14.73
CA LYS A 2 -3.87 3.48 13.41
C LYS A 2 -3.01 4.28 12.43
N TYR A 3 -1.97 3.66 11.89
CA TYR A 3 -1.10 4.23 10.88
C TYR A 3 -1.66 4.01 9.47
N SER A 4 -1.47 4.99 8.60
CA SER A 4 -1.65 4.86 7.16
C SER A 4 -0.45 5.49 6.46
N GLY A 5 0.18 4.74 5.58
CA GLY A 5 1.27 5.22 4.74
C GLY A 5 0.79 6.32 3.78
N ARG A 6 1.75 7.14 3.34
CA ARG A 6 1.51 8.11 2.28
C ARG A 6 1.46 7.40 0.92
N TRP A 7 0.72 8.00 0.00
CA TRP A 7 0.77 7.59 -1.40
C TRP A 7 2.16 7.91 -1.97
N HIS A 8 2.75 6.94 -2.65
CA HIS A 8 4.01 7.12 -3.36
C HIS A 8 4.06 6.18 -4.59
N THR A 9 4.96 6.49 -5.51
CA THR A 9 5.37 5.64 -6.63
C THR A 9 6.88 5.52 -6.59
N GLU A 10 7.41 4.38 -7.03
CA GLU A 10 8.86 4.14 -7.07
C GLU A 10 9.51 4.80 -8.29
N SER A 11 8.73 5.19 -9.31
CA SER A 11 9.24 5.87 -10.52
C SER A 11 8.98 7.37 -10.46
N TYR A 12 9.92 8.12 -9.89
CA TYR A 12 9.90 9.59 -9.95
C TYR A 12 11.12 10.22 -10.64
N THR A 13 12.23 9.51 -10.80
CA THR A 13 13.51 10.11 -11.25
C THR A 13 14.06 9.54 -12.56
N GLU A 14 13.63 8.36 -12.99
CA GLU A 14 14.15 7.74 -14.19
C GLU A 14 13.02 7.31 -15.15
N ASN A 15 13.23 7.46 -16.46
CA ASN A 15 12.41 6.83 -17.51
C ASN A 15 12.58 5.30 -17.53
N ILE A 16 12.66 4.68 -16.35
CA ILE A 16 12.87 3.25 -16.17
C ILE A 16 11.50 2.61 -16.00
N VAL A 17 11.16 1.74 -16.95
CA VAL A 17 10.04 0.81 -16.82
C VAL A 17 10.55 -0.38 -16.01
N ALA A 18 10.16 -0.44 -14.74
CA ALA A 18 10.54 -1.52 -13.83
C ALA A 18 9.32 -2.11 -13.12
N VAL A 19 9.58 -3.22 -12.44
CA VAL A 19 8.61 -3.93 -11.63
C VAL A 19 9.01 -3.78 -10.17
N GLY A 20 8.09 -3.30 -9.34
CA GLY A 20 8.23 -3.35 -7.89
C GLY A 20 7.90 -4.76 -7.40
N VAL A 21 8.81 -5.35 -6.61
CA VAL A 21 8.58 -6.63 -5.94
C VAL A 21 8.67 -6.38 -4.45
N TYR A 22 7.53 -6.54 -3.77
CA TYR A 22 7.46 -6.38 -2.32
C TYR A 22 7.34 -7.76 -1.68
N TYR A 23 8.34 -8.12 -0.87
CA TYR A 23 8.28 -9.26 0.02
C TYR A 23 7.88 -8.78 1.41
N PHE A 24 6.79 -9.32 1.94
CA PHE A 24 6.25 -8.88 3.23
C PHE A 24 6.66 -9.86 4.32
N HIS A 25 7.22 -9.31 5.38
CA HIS A 25 7.30 -9.97 6.67
C HIS A 25 6.48 -9.13 7.66
N VAL A 26 5.39 -9.71 8.17
CA VAL A 26 4.53 -9.04 9.14
C VAL A 26 5.06 -9.36 10.53
N ASP A 27 5.52 -8.33 11.23
CA ASP A 27 5.89 -8.43 12.64
C ASP A 27 4.68 -8.87 13.49
N PRO A 28 4.82 -9.87 14.38
CA PRO A 28 3.75 -10.31 15.27
C PRO A 28 3.10 -9.20 16.12
N GLU A 29 3.83 -8.13 16.40
CA GLU A 29 3.36 -6.96 17.14
C GLU A 29 2.55 -5.98 16.26
N LEU A 30 2.43 -6.23 14.96
CA LEU A 30 1.64 -5.44 14.04
C LEU A 30 0.38 -6.18 13.60
N LYS A 31 -0.75 -5.47 13.56
CA LYS A 31 -2.01 -5.99 13.03
C LYS A 31 -2.56 -5.12 11.90
N GLY A 32 -3.17 -5.77 10.91
CA GLY A 32 -3.70 -5.11 9.73
C GLY A 32 -2.63 -4.99 8.65
N GLY A 33 -2.67 -3.90 7.88
CA GLY A 33 -1.82 -3.74 6.69
C GLY A 33 -2.57 -4.18 5.45
N ILE A 34 -3.37 -3.27 4.91
CA ILE A 34 -3.98 -3.43 3.59
C ILE A 34 -3.15 -2.64 2.59
N LEU A 35 -2.75 -3.28 1.50
CA LEU A 35 -2.04 -2.61 0.42
C LEU A 35 -3.09 -2.09 -0.55
N LYS A 36 -3.13 -0.78 -0.70
CA LYS A 36 -3.98 -0.14 -1.70
C LYS A 36 -3.15 0.30 -2.87
N PHE A 37 -3.68 0.09 -4.06
CA PHE A 37 -3.17 0.64 -5.30
C PHE A 37 -4.18 1.59 -5.89
N ARG A 38 -3.69 2.58 -6.63
CA ARG A 38 -4.50 3.52 -7.39
C ARG A 38 -4.22 3.31 -8.86
N LEU A 39 -5.25 3.01 -9.63
CA LEU A 39 -5.10 2.91 -11.08
C LEU A 39 -4.77 4.30 -11.66
N LYS A 40 -3.87 4.34 -12.65
CA LYS A 40 -3.64 5.58 -13.41
C LYS A 40 -4.98 6.02 -14.01
N LYS A 41 -5.36 7.26 -13.72
CA LYS A 41 -6.60 7.86 -14.21
C LYS A 41 -6.52 7.93 -15.74
N ALA A 42 -7.33 7.15 -16.45
CA ALA A 42 -7.51 7.34 -17.88
C ALA A 42 -8.19 8.70 -18.14
N PRO A 43 -8.00 9.33 -19.32
CA PRO A 43 -8.82 10.46 -19.75
C PRO A 43 -10.30 10.08 -19.62
N GLN A 44 -11.05 10.89 -18.89
CA GLN A 44 -12.33 10.51 -18.31
C GLN A 44 -13.46 10.69 -19.32
N ASP A 45 -14.13 9.59 -19.71
CA ASP A 45 -15.47 9.67 -20.31
C ASP A 45 -16.52 9.61 -19.19
N SER A 46 -17.14 10.75 -18.92
CA SER A 46 -18.44 10.93 -18.24
C SER A 46 -18.55 10.63 -16.73
N TYR A 47 -19.49 11.35 -16.13
CA TYR A 47 -19.77 11.49 -14.70
C TYR A 47 -20.30 10.19 -14.08
N GLY A 48 -19.46 9.47 -13.35
CA GLY A 48 -19.89 8.36 -12.48
C GLY A 48 -18.80 8.09 -11.46
N GLY A 49 -19.14 8.13 -10.17
CA GLY A 49 -18.18 8.02 -9.06
C GLY A 49 -17.27 6.80 -9.22
N VAL A 50 -15.99 7.05 -9.53
CA VAL A 50 -15.04 5.98 -9.82
C VAL A 50 -14.41 5.49 -8.53
N THR A 51 -14.60 4.21 -8.22
CA THR A 51 -13.75 3.46 -7.28
C THR A 51 -12.38 3.28 -7.95
N THR A 52 -11.49 4.27 -7.78
CA THR A 52 -10.16 4.33 -8.43
C THR A 52 -9.09 3.52 -7.71
N ASP A 53 -9.35 3.15 -6.46
CA ASP A 53 -8.43 2.41 -5.61
C ASP A 53 -8.88 0.95 -5.52
N PHE A 54 -7.97 0.01 -5.74
CA PHE A 54 -8.19 -1.41 -5.43
C PHE A 54 -7.36 -1.84 -4.22
N GLU A 55 -7.87 -2.80 -3.46
CA GLU A 55 -7.28 -3.27 -2.21
C GLU A 55 -6.76 -4.70 -2.41
N VAL A 56 -5.57 -4.97 -1.89
CA VAL A 56 -5.04 -6.32 -1.74
C VAL A 56 -5.02 -6.61 -0.24
N ASP A 57 -6.02 -7.38 0.19
CA ASP A 57 -6.21 -7.77 1.60
C ASP A 57 -5.28 -8.90 2.05
N LEU A 58 -4.61 -9.57 1.10
CA LEU A 58 -3.77 -10.73 1.36
C LEU A 58 -2.31 -10.34 1.65
N ILE A 59 -2.06 -9.32 2.47
CA ILE A 59 -0.71 -9.15 3.02
C ILE A 59 -0.54 -10.16 4.15
N ARG A 60 0.14 -11.26 3.85
CA ARG A 60 0.62 -12.23 4.82
C ARG A 60 2.11 -12.42 4.61
N THR A 61 2.81 -12.93 5.62
CA THR A 61 4.21 -13.29 5.46
C THR A 61 4.34 -14.41 4.42
N GLY A 62 5.24 -14.25 3.45
CA GLY A 62 5.57 -15.28 2.44
C GLY A 62 5.26 -14.90 0.99
N PRO A 63 4.02 -14.50 0.63
CA PRO A 63 3.71 -14.03 -0.72
C PRO A 63 4.49 -12.77 -1.11
N ALA A 64 4.93 -12.73 -2.36
CA ALA A 64 5.45 -11.52 -3.00
C ALA A 64 4.35 -10.86 -3.83
N ILE A 65 4.26 -9.53 -3.75
CA ILE A 65 3.38 -8.73 -4.62
C ILE A 65 4.23 -8.06 -5.68
N VAL A 66 3.81 -8.24 -6.94
CA VAL A 66 4.50 -7.77 -8.12
C VAL A 66 3.61 -6.74 -8.81
N PHE A 67 4.12 -5.52 -9.03
CA PHE A 67 3.35 -4.44 -9.63
C PHE A 67 4.22 -3.48 -10.45
N SER A 68 3.62 -2.72 -11.36
CA SER A 68 4.35 -1.69 -12.11
C SER A 68 4.90 -0.63 -11.15
N ASN A 69 6.18 -0.28 -11.30
CA ASN A 69 6.83 0.78 -10.50
C ASN A 69 6.14 2.15 -10.59
N SER A 70 5.30 2.36 -11.62
CA SER A 70 4.55 3.59 -11.86
C SER A 70 3.13 3.57 -11.29
N MET A 71 2.74 2.48 -10.62
CA MET A 71 1.47 2.36 -9.93
C MET A 71 1.58 3.01 -8.54
N PRO A 72 0.78 4.04 -8.22
CA PRO A 72 0.76 4.57 -6.87
C PRO A 72 0.16 3.58 -5.88
N TYR A 73 0.81 3.41 -4.73
CA TYR A 73 0.32 2.55 -3.66
C TYR A 73 0.55 3.15 -2.28
N ARG A 74 -0.11 2.55 -1.28
CA ARG A 74 0.13 2.81 0.14
C ARG A 74 -0.34 1.65 1.00
N PHE A 75 0.23 1.58 2.19
CA PHE A 75 -0.31 0.75 3.26
C PHE A 75 -1.38 1.50 4.05
N ARG A 76 -2.39 0.78 4.52
CA ARG A 76 -3.41 1.31 5.43
C ARG A 76 -3.68 0.40 6.60
N GLN A 77 -4.30 0.98 7.61
CA GLN A 77 -4.86 0.28 8.75
C GLN A 77 -3.83 -0.57 9.53
N ILE A 78 -2.56 -0.16 9.52
CA ILE A 78 -1.53 -0.80 10.34
C ILE A 78 -1.74 -0.32 11.77
N ARG A 79 -1.84 -1.25 12.71
CA ARG A 79 -1.98 -0.97 14.14
C ARG A 79 -0.81 -1.60 14.87
N ASN A 80 -0.14 -0.78 15.68
CA ASN A 80 0.84 -1.29 16.64
C ASN A 80 0.12 -1.93 17.84
N LEU A 81 0.52 -3.15 18.20
CA LEU A 81 0.08 -3.91 19.36
C LEU A 81 1.10 -3.92 20.50
N THR A 82 2.31 -3.39 20.31
CA THR A 82 3.28 -3.28 21.42
C THR A 82 2.61 -2.53 22.58
N PRO A 83 2.61 -3.09 23.80
CA PRO A 83 2.07 -2.39 24.96
C PRO A 83 2.82 -1.06 25.13
N HIS A 84 2.06 0.01 25.36
CA HIS A 84 2.64 1.30 25.75
C HIS A 84 3.14 1.16 27.20
N ASP A 85 4.39 0.73 27.37
CA ASP A 85 5.09 0.91 28.63
C ASP A 85 5.48 2.40 28.74
N GLY A 86 4.62 3.21 29.38
CA GLY A 86 4.99 4.56 29.77
C GLY A 86 3.85 5.58 29.85
N CYS A 87 3.13 5.59 30.98
CA CYS A 87 3.06 6.72 31.91
C CYS A 87 2.03 6.38 33.02
N ARG A 88 2.52 6.07 34.21
CA ARG A 88 1.82 6.33 35.46
C ARG A 88 2.10 7.76 35.88
#